data_AF-A0A539E6Y9-F1
#
_entry.id   AF-A0A539E6Y9-F1
#
_cell.length_a   1.000
_cell.length_b   1.000
_cell.length_c   1.000
_cell.angle_alpha   90.00
_cell.angle_beta   90.00
_cell.angle_gamma   90.00
#
_symmetry.space_group_name_H-M   'P 1'
#
loop_
_entity.id
_entity.type
_entity.pdbx_description
1 polymer ?
#
loop_
_entity_poly.entity_id
_entity_poly.type
_entity_poly.pdbx_seq_one_letter_code
_entity_poly.pdbx_strand_id
1 'polypeptide(L)'
;AEPGDKTMIDSLLPSVDTMEAVIGGEHTLQSMLADAADAARSGAEHTKVLSARKGRASYVGGGGVGCVDPGAAGMSYMFIAFVDAVGEGRMNPGVTQPTRGGRS
;
A
#
# COMPACT_ATOMS: atom_id res chain seq x y z
N ALA A 1 -7.18 -5.71 -12.16
CA ALA A 1 -7.93 -6.03 -10.94
C ALA A 1 -8.57 -4.73 -10.48
N GLU A 2 -9.80 -4.79 -10.02
CA GLU A 2 -10.56 -3.63 -9.52
C GLU A 2 -10.69 -3.72 -7.98
N PRO A 3 -10.97 -2.61 -7.29
CA PRO A 3 -11.39 -2.67 -5.89
C PRO A 3 -12.50 -3.71 -5.72
N GLY A 4 -12.37 -4.59 -4.73
CA GLY A 4 -13.31 -5.67 -4.49
C GLY A 4 -12.94 -7.00 -5.16
N ASP A 5 -11.89 -7.07 -5.99
CA ASP A 5 -11.45 -8.32 -6.65
C ASP A 5 -10.69 -9.26 -5.70
N LYS A 6 -10.43 -8.86 -4.45
CA LYS A 6 -9.66 -9.61 -3.44
C LYS A 6 -8.20 -9.78 -3.89
N THR A 7 -7.50 -8.66 -4.10
CA THR A 7 -6.11 -8.61 -4.60
C THR A 7 -5.29 -7.53 -3.88
N MET A 8 -3.99 -7.42 -4.21
CA MET A 8 -3.12 -6.33 -3.72
C MET A 8 -3.67 -4.91 -3.93
N ILE A 9 -4.56 -4.71 -4.92
CA ILE A 9 -5.20 -3.42 -5.21
C ILE A 9 -6.08 -2.95 -4.06
N ASP A 10 -6.70 -3.88 -3.33
CA ASP A 10 -7.56 -3.57 -2.17
C ASP A 10 -6.76 -2.97 -1.01
N SER A 11 -5.45 -3.21 -0.96
CA SER A 11 -4.53 -2.58 0.00
C SER A 11 -3.89 -1.33 -0.58
N LEU A 12 -3.46 -1.38 -1.85
CA LEU A 12 -2.70 -0.29 -2.48
C LEU A 12 -3.52 0.99 -2.68
N LEU A 13 -4.76 0.90 -3.17
CA LEU A 13 -5.57 2.08 -3.48
C LEU A 13 -5.89 2.92 -2.24
N PRO A 14 -6.40 2.34 -1.12
CA PRO A 14 -6.60 3.11 0.11
C PRO A 14 -5.32 3.80 0.62
N SER A 15 -4.16 3.18 0.39
CA SER A 15 -2.86 3.74 0.76
C SER A 15 -2.53 4.98 -0.07
N VAL A 16 -2.69 4.89 -1.40
CA VAL A 16 -2.46 6.01 -2.32
C VAL A 16 -3.43 7.15 -2.04
N ASP A 17 -4.71 6.86 -1.86
CA ASP A 17 -5.74 7.86 -1.56
C ASP A 17 -5.39 8.65 -0.28
N THR A 18 -4.89 7.95 0.75
CA THR A 18 -4.46 8.56 2.01
C THR A 18 -3.25 9.47 1.81
N MET A 19 -2.27 9.04 1.00
CA MET A 19 -1.11 9.86 0.67
C MET A 19 -1.50 11.10 -0.14
N GLU A 20 -2.33 10.94 -1.17
CA GLU A 20 -2.81 12.04 -2.01
C GLU A 20 -3.57 13.10 -1.21
N ALA A 21 -4.33 12.71 -0.19
CA ALA A 21 -5.06 13.62 0.68
C ALA A 21 -4.15 14.54 1.52
N VAL A 22 -2.90 14.15 1.75
CA VAL A 22 -1.97 14.89 2.63
C VAL A 22 -0.76 15.49 1.90
N ILE A 23 -0.58 15.16 0.62
CA ILE A 23 0.48 15.75 -0.23
C ILE A 23 0.34 17.27 -0.28
N GLY A 24 1.44 17.97 -0.04
CA GLY A 24 1.50 19.44 -0.05
C GLY A 24 1.03 20.11 1.25
N GLY A 25 0.63 19.33 2.26
CA GLY A 25 0.36 19.81 3.61
C GLY A 25 1.60 19.79 4.53
N GLU A 26 1.38 19.82 5.84
CA GLU A 26 2.42 19.84 6.87
C GLU A 26 2.92 18.44 7.28
N HIS A 27 2.46 17.38 6.62
CA HIS A 27 2.83 16.02 6.95
C HIS A 27 4.29 15.74 6.61
N THR A 28 4.99 15.06 7.51
CA THR A 28 6.30 14.49 7.21
C THR A 28 6.15 13.26 6.32
N LEU A 29 7.20 12.88 5.59
CA LEU A 29 7.21 11.64 4.82
C LEU A 29 6.90 10.43 5.72
N GLN A 30 7.43 10.40 6.93
CA GLN A 30 7.20 9.33 7.89
C GLN A 30 5.74 9.25 8.32
N SER A 31 5.12 10.38 8.69
CA SER A 31 3.71 10.40 9.10
C SER A 31 2.78 10.03 7.95
N MET A 32 3.05 10.54 6.74
CA MET A 32 2.29 10.18 5.53
C MET A 32 2.37 8.68 5.23
N LEU A 33 3.56 8.07 5.35
CA LEU A 33 3.73 6.64 5.17
C LEU A 33 3.06 5.81 6.28
N ALA A 34 3.02 6.32 7.51
CA ALA A 34 2.32 5.68 8.62
C ALA A 34 0.81 5.63 8.36
N ASP A 35 0.22 6.76 7.96
CA ASP A 35 -1.20 6.84 7.60
C ASP A 35 -1.52 5.91 6.42
N ALA A 36 -0.62 5.87 5.41
CA ALA A 36 -0.73 4.96 4.28
C ALA A 36 -0.63 3.48 4.69
N ALA A 37 0.24 3.13 5.64
CA ALA A 37 0.38 1.77 6.13
C ALA A 37 -0.87 1.28 6.88
N ASP A 38 -1.51 2.17 7.65
CA ASP A 38 -2.77 1.87 8.32
C ASP A 38 -3.91 1.66 7.30
N ALA A 39 -3.98 2.50 6.26
CA ALA A 39 -4.91 2.32 5.16
C ALA A 39 -4.65 1.02 4.38
N ALA A 40 -3.38 0.68 4.11
CA ALA A 40 -2.97 -0.57 3.47
C ALA A 40 -3.44 -1.79 4.27
N ARG A 41 -3.27 -1.75 5.60
CA ARG A 41 -3.69 -2.82 6.51
C ARG A 41 -5.20 -2.96 6.54
N SER A 42 -5.93 -1.85 6.62
CA SER A 42 -7.40 -1.85 6.59
C SER A 42 -7.93 -2.44 5.27
N GLY A 43 -7.33 -2.03 4.15
CA GLY A 43 -7.64 -2.57 2.83
C GLY A 43 -7.36 -4.07 2.69
N ALA A 44 -6.23 -4.54 3.22
CA ALA A 44 -5.91 -5.96 3.28
C ALA A 44 -6.93 -6.73 4.14
N GLU A 45 -7.26 -6.24 5.33
CA GLU A 45 -8.26 -6.86 6.21
C GLU A 45 -9.65 -6.92 5.57
N HIS A 46 -10.04 -5.89 4.80
CA HIS A 46 -11.30 -5.87 4.06
C HIS A 46 -11.41 -7.02 3.06
N THR A 47 -10.29 -7.54 2.55
CA THR A 47 -10.32 -8.71 1.67
C THR A 47 -10.89 -9.97 2.33
N LYS A 48 -10.92 -10.06 3.67
CA LYS A 48 -11.56 -11.19 4.38
C LYS A 48 -13.04 -11.34 4.03
N VAL A 49 -13.76 -10.24 3.83
CA VAL A 49 -15.20 -10.26 3.51
C VAL A 49 -15.47 -10.39 2.01
N LEU A 50 -14.43 -10.31 1.18
CA LEU A 50 -14.52 -10.42 -0.27
C LEU A 50 -14.38 -11.87 -0.72
N SER A 51 -15.24 -12.25 -1.68
CA SER A 51 -15.13 -13.51 -2.41
C SER A 51 -14.25 -13.32 -3.64
N ALA A 52 -13.19 -14.13 -3.76
CA ALA A 52 -12.25 -14.04 -4.85
C ALA A 52 -12.94 -14.28 -6.20
N ARG A 53 -13.00 -13.25 -7.05
CA ARG A 53 -13.54 -13.35 -8.41
C ARG A 53 -12.48 -13.78 -9.43
N LYS A 54 -11.18 -13.69 -9.09
CA LYS A 54 -10.04 -14.00 -9.97
C LYS A 54 -8.97 -14.84 -9.26
N GLY A 55 -8.23 -15.65 -10.01
CA GLY A 55 -7.04 -16.40 -9.55
C GLY A 55 -7.33 -17.78 -8.94
N ARG A 56 -6.28 -18.49 -8.47
CA ARG A 56 -6.39 -19.87 -7.94
C ARG A 56 -7.27 -20.00 -6.69
N ALA A 57 -7.51 -18.89 -5.99
CA ALA A 57 -8.39 -18.82 -4.82
C ALA A 57 -9.88 -19.01 -5.18
N SER A 58 -10.29 -18.80 -6.45
CA SER A 58 -11.65 -19.08 -6.89
C SER A 58 -11.95 -20.58 -7.07
N TYR A 59 -10.92 -21.44 -7.06
CA TYR A 59 -11.06 -22.89 -7.20
C TYR A 59 -11.34 -23.61 -5.87
N VAL A 60 -11.15 -22.93 -4.74
CA VAL A 60 -11.46 -23.46 -3.41
C VAL A 60 -12.88 -23.03 -3.05
N GLY A 61 -13.74 -24.00 -2.72
CA GLY A 61 -15.16 -23.75 -2.43
C GLY A 61 -15.35 -22.60 -1.43
N GLY A 62 -16.15 -21.60 -1.80
CA GLY A 62 -16.39 -20.40 -1.00
C GLY A 62 -15.51 -19.19 -1.35
N GLY A 63 -14.64 -19.26 -2.37
CA GLY A 63 -13.90 -18.11 -2.90
C GLY A 63 -12.91 -17.49 -1.91
N GLY A 64 -12.46 -18.25 -0.90
CA GLY A 64 -11.54 -17.77 0.13
C GLY A 64 -12.12 -16.72 1.09
N VAL A 65 -13.46 -16.62 1.20
CA VAL A 65 -14.12 -15.77 2.20
C VAL A 65 -13.68 -16.18 3.61
N GLY A 66 -13.39 -15.21 4.47
CA GLY A 66 -12.85 -15.39 5.82
C GLY A 66 -11.32 -15.36 5.90
N CYS A 67 -10.61 -15.43 4.77
CA CYS A 67 -9.15 -15.34 4.70
C CYS A 67 -8.72 -14.02 4.03
N VAL A 68 -7.64 -13.43 4.53
CA VAL A 68 -6.98 -12.27 3.90
C VAL A 68 -6.33 -12.72 2.60
N ASP A 69 -6.40 -11.88 1.56
CA ASP A 69 -5.61 -12.09 0.35
C ASP A 69 -4.11 -11.97 0.65
N PRO A 70 -3.27 -12.95 0.31
CA PRO A 70 -1.83 -12.86 0.55
C PRO A 70 -1.17 -11.71 -0.23
N GLY A 71 -1.71 -11.30 -1.38
CA GLY A 71 -1.22 -10.15 -2.14
C GLY A 71 -1.50 -8.83 -1.42
N ALA A 72 -2.72 -8.66 -0.88
CA ALA A 72 -3.09 -7.50 -0.07
C ALA A 72 -2.32 -7.45 1.26
N ALA A 73 -2.16 -8.59 1.94
CA ALA A 73 -1.31 -8.67 3.14
C ALA A 73 0.15 -8.34 2.84
N GLY A 74 0.70 -8.85 1.73
CA GLY A 74 2.06 -8.53 1.30
C GLY A 74 2.25 -7.03 1.07
N MET A 75 1.25 -6.36 0.48
CA MET A 75 1.27 -4.91 0.27
C MET A 75 1.27 -4.13 1.58
N SER A 76 0.46 -4.51 2.57
CA SER A 76 0.48 -3.83 3.87
C SER A 76 1.85 -3.96 4.57
N TYR A 77 2.51 -5.11 4.47
CA TYR A 77 3.87 -5.28 4.98
C TYR A 77 4.91 -4.42 4.24
N MET A 78 4.75 -4.18 2.93
CA MET A 78 5.62 -3.25 2.21
C MET A 78 5.51 -1.82 2.76
N PHE A 79 4.29 -1.34 3.03
CA PHE A 79 4.11 -0.02 3.63
C PHE A 79 4.67 0.08 5.05
N ILE A 80 4.49 -0.96 5.88
CA ILE A 80 5.13 -1.03 7.21
C ILE A 80 6.65 -0.94 7.08
N ALA A 81 7.24 -1.71 6.16
CA ALA A 81 8.68 -1.66 5.91
C ALA A 81 9.16 -0.28 5.44
N PHE A 82 8.35 0.47 4.68
CA PHE A 82 8.68 1.85 4.29
C PHE A 82 8.68 2.81 5.49
N VAL A 83 7.71 2.68 6.40
CA VAL A 83 7.67 3.46 7.64
C VAL A 83 8.92 3.20 8.47
N ASP A 84 9.29 1.93 8.64
CA ASP A 84 10.47 1.52 9.40
C ASP A 84 11.75 2.05 8.74
N ALA A 85 11.90 1.90 7.42
CA ALA A 85 13.08 2.35 6.68
C ALA A 85 13.29 3.88 6.76
N VAL A 86 12.20 4.66 6.74
CA VAL A 86 12.25 6.11 6.90
C VAL A 86 12.52 6.50 8.36
N GLY A 87 11.98 5.76 9.34
CA GLY A 87 12.23 5.98 10.77
C GLY A 87 13.66 5.66 11.20
N GLU A 88 14.30 4.66 10.59
CA GLU A 88 15.70 4.29 10.87
C GLU A 88 16.74 5.21 10.20
N GLY A 89 16.30 6.18 9.36
CA GLY A 89 17.22 7.07 8.64
C GLY A 89 18.08 6.35 7.60
N ARG A 90 17.69 5.14 7.14
CA ARG A 90 18.47 4.31 6.20
C ARG A 90 18.20 4.65 4.74
N MET A 91 17.85 5.90 4.46
CA MET A 91 17.82 6.42 3.10
C MET A 91 19.27 6.59 2.63
N ASN A 92 19.73 5.65 1.81
CA ASN A 92 21.01 5.74 1.12
C ASN A 92 21.06 7.07 0.34
N PRO A 93 22.01 7.99 0.61
CA PRO A 93 22.06 9.33 0.00
C PRO A 93 22.38 9.36 -1.51
N GLY A 94 22.23 8.23 -2.22
CA GLY A 94 22.61 8.05 -3.62
C GLY A 94 21.51 8.29 -4.67
N VAL A 95 20.26 8.57 -4.29
CA VAL A 95 19.23 8.97 -5.26
C VAL A 95 19.27 10.49 -5.42
N THR A 96 20.23 10.95 -6.23
CA THR A 96 20.24 12.31 -6.76
C THR A 96 18.92 12.56 -7.49
N GLN A 97 18.15 13.55 -7.03
CA GLN A 97 17.14 14.22 -7.85
C GLN A 97 17.78 14.61 -9.20
N PRO A 98 17.10 14.44 -10.34
CA PRO A 98 17.62 14.97 -11.59
C PRO A 98 17.77 16.48 -11.44
N THR A 99 19.01 16.96 -11.55
CA THR A 99 19.35 18.37 -11.59
C THR A 99 18.49 19.04 -12.64
N ARG A 100 17.59 19.95 -12.22
CA ARG A 100 16.94 20.87 -13.15
C ARG A 100 18.01 21.87 -13.60
N GLY A 101 18.78 21.44 -14.59
CA GLY A 101 19.84 22.23 -15.21
C GLY A 101 19.29 23.56 -15.69
N GLY A 102 19.97 24.62 -15.27
CA GLY A 102 19.72 25.96 -15.76
C GLY A 102 19.82 26.03 -17.28
N ARG A 103 19.00 26.90 -17.84
CA ARG A 103 19.28 27.54 -19.11
C ARG A 103 19.00 29.03 -18.92
N SER A 104 20.07 29.80 -19.07
CA SER A 104 20.06 31.19 -19.50
C SER A 104 19.18 31.40 -20.73
#